data_AF-A0A140K8X4-F1
#
_entry.id   AF-A0A140K8X4-F1
#
_cell.length_a   1.000
_cell.length_b   1.000
_cell.length_c   1.000
_cell.angle_alpha   90.00
_cell.angle_beta   90.00
_cell.angle_gamma   90.00
#
_symmetry.space_group_name_H-M   'P 1'
#
loop_
_entity.id
_entity.type
_entity.pdbx_description
1 polymer ?
#
loop_
_entity_poly.entity_id
_entity_poly.type
_entity_poly.pdbx_seq_one_letter_code
_entity_poly.pdbx_strand_id
1 'polypeptide(L)'
;MDKIKDAMEFFQRSAGQWRSQRTTHHLPFRRAETGGSQINVESLAADHPKIIEICQMHDVNSVLAIGGAFVSWDGSMAWDKEDENHEGTTVFALIPDPQNPRKGRLLRERGYAEIVPVAGLYEMDQEDGLVLITEYETMSIIERFWFVNPNLRLRTSTVQRFGGFNTATFCAESRVVEEIATPTSATETKTNVYAIAGW
;
A
#
# COMPACT_ATOMS: atom_id res chain seq x y z
N MET A 1 18.57 7.15 -3.68
CA MET A 1 17.33 7.95 -3.66
C MET A 1 17.48 9.00 -2.59
N ASP A 2 16.91 10.17 -2.80
CA ASP A 2 16.90 11.21 -1.78
C ASP A 2 15.99 10.81 -0.62
N LYS A 3 16.39 11.22 0.59
CA LYS A 3 15.66 10.96 1.83
C LYS A 3 14.22 11.43 1.73
N ILE A 4 13.27 10.62 2.21
CA ILE A 4 11.85 10.99 2.26
C ILE A 4 11.58 11.78 3.54
N LYS A 5 11.17 13.03 3.39
CA LYS A 5 10.98 13.98 4.51
C LYS A 5 9.87 13.53 5.46
N ASP A 6 8.71 13.17 4.91
CA ASP A 6 7.50 12.86 5.67
C ASP A 6 6.57 11.89 4.91
N ALA A 7 5.51 11.45 5.59
CA ALA A 7 4.57 10.46 5.03
C ALA A 7 3.80 11.00 3.82
N MET A 8 3.60 12.32 3.73
CA MET A 8 2.92 12.92 2.57
C MET A 8 3.82 12.84 1.33
N GLU A 9 5.13 13.10 1.47
CA GLU A 9 6.08 12.86 0.39
C GLU A 9 6.12 11.38 -0.04
N PHE A 10 6.02 10.43 0.92
CA PHE A 10 5.90 9.00 0.60
C PHE A 10 4.66 8.70 -0.27
N PHE A 11 3.51 9.31 0.05
CA PHE A 11 2.28 9.18 -0.73
C PHE A 11 2.40 9.83 -2.11
N GLN A 12 3.08 10.97 -2.22
CA GLN A 12 3.36 11.60 -3.51
C GLN A 12 4.25 10.73 -4.40
N ARG A 13 5.33 10.15 -3.86
CA ARG A 13 6.19 9.20 -4.58
C ARG A 13 5.42 7.92 -4.98
N SER A 14 4.41 7.56 -4.20
CA SER A 14 3.53 6.42 -4.46
C SER A 14 2.53 6.67 -5.58
N ALA A 15 2.23 7.92 -5.93
CA ALA A 15 1.25 8.26 -6.95
C ALA A 15 1.60 7.63 -8.32
N GLY A 16 0.58 7.19 -9.06
CA GLY A 16 0.68 6.50 -10.34
C GLY A 16 0.14 5.08 -10.31
N GLN A 17 0.36 4.36 -11.42
CA GLN A 17 -0.12 2.99 -11.62
C GLN A 17 0.97 1.96 -11.32
N TRP A 18 0.57 0.86 -10.71
CA TRP A 18 1.44 -0.21 -10.25
C TRP A 18 0.87 -1.58 -10.60
N ARG A 19 1.73 -2.52 -10.95
CA ARG A 19 1.42 -3.95 -11.00
C ARG A 19 1.99 -4.60 -9.75
N SER A 20 1.12 -5.19 -8.94
CA SER A 20 1.47 -5.85 -7.68
C SER A 20 1.43 -7.37 -7.83
N GLN A 21 2.51 -8.03 -7.41
CA GLN A 21 2.56 -9.46 -7.17
C GLN A 21 2.52 -9.71 -5.67
N ARG A 22 1.52 -10.47 -5.20
CA ARG A 22 1.27 -10.74 -3.80
C ARG A 22 1.50 -12.21 -3.48
N THR A 23 2.14 -12.49 -2.36
CA THR A 23 2.21 -13.81 -1.75
C THR A 23 1.71 -13.71 -0.31
N THR A 24 0.70 -14.50 0.03
CA THR A 24 0.09 -14.51 1.35
C THR A 24 0.28 -15.88 1.99
N HIS A 25 0.84 -15.92 3.20
CA HIS A 25 0.99 -17.11 4.01
C HIS A 25 -0.09 -17.17 5.09
N HIS A 26 -0.90 -18.23 5.05
CA HIS A 26 -1.91 -18.56 6.05
C HIS A 26 -1.27 -19.45 7.11
N LEU A 27 -0.74 -18.84 8.17
CA LEU A 27 0.19 -19.50 9.11
C LEU A 27 -0.44 -20.66 9.89
N PRO A 28 -1.69 -20.57 10.40
CA PRO A 28 -2.34 -21.71 11.06
C PRO A 28 -2.52 -22.92 10.13
N PHE A 29 -2.70 -22.67 8.84
CA PHE A 29 -2.96 -23.70 7.83
C PHE A 29 -1.70 -24.15 7.07
N ARG A 30 -0.56 -23.48 7.28
CA ARG A 30 0.71 -23.71 6.56
C ARG A 30 0.54 -23.72 5.04
N ARG A 31 -0.28 -22.80 4.54
CA ARG A 31 -0.55 -22.63 3.11
C ARG A 31 -0.05 -21.28 2.64
N ALA A 32 0.29 -21.20 1.36
CA ALA A 32 0.59 -19.96 0.69
C ALA A 32 -0.27 -19.84 -0.57
N GLU A 33 -0.68 -18.62 -0.86
CA GLU A 33 -1.39 -18.25 -2.09
C GLU A 33 -0.66 -17.11 -2.77
N THR A 34 -0.75 -17.06 -4.09
CA THR A 34 -0.23 -15.96 -4.89
C THR A 34 -1.37 -15.31 -5.66
N GLY A 35 -1.23 -14.01 -5.89
CA GLY A 35 -2.20 -13.22 -6.65
C GLY A 35 -1.56 -12.00 -7.30
N GLY A 36 -2.23 -11.46 -8.30
CA GLY A 36 -1.87 -10.23 -8.98
C GLY A 36 -2.88 -9.14 -8.68
N SER A 37 -2.45 -7.88 -8.76
CA SER A 37 -3.39 -6.75 -8.84
C SER A 37 -2.79 -5.59 -9.61
N GLN A 38 -3.64 -4.80 -10.25
CA GLN A 38 -3.33 -3.47 -10.72
C GLN A 38 -3.78 -2.47 -9.68
N ILE A 39 -2.89 -1.56 -9.29
CA ILE A 39 -3.14 -0.56 -8.25
C ILE A 39 -2.95 0.81 -8.86
N ASN A 40 -3.91 1.71 -8.67
CA ASN A 40 -3.77 3.13 -8.97
C ASN A 40 -3.73 3.91 -7.66
N VAL A 41 -2.79 4.85 -7.55
CA VAL A 41 -2.61 5.70 -6.38
C VAL A 41 -2.64 7.15 -6.83
N GLU A 42 -3.46 7.95 -6.16
CA GLU A 42 -3.53 9.40 -6.34
C GLU A 42 -3.23 10.08 -5.02
N SER A 43 -2.28 11.01 -4.99
CA SER A 43 -2.04 11.85 -3.82
C SER A 43 -3.12 12.94 -3.75
N LEU A 44 -3.66 13.16 -2.55
CA LEU A 44 -4.71 14.14 -2.31
C LEU A 44 -4.19 15.28 -1.43
N ALA A 45 -4.49 16.52 -1.80
CA ALA A 45 -4.19 17.69 -0.98
C ALA A 45 -5.11 17.76 0.26
N ALA A 46 -4.71 18.53 1.27
CA ALA A 46 -5.42 18.67 2.55
C ALA A 46 -6.85 19.22 2.40
N ASP A 47 -7.08 20.07 1.41
CA ASP A 47 -8.37 20.70 1.08
C ASP A 47 -9.24 19.85 0.17
N HIS A 48 -8.77 18.68 -0.26
CA HIS A 48 -9.53 17.80 -1.13
C HIS A 48 -10.81 17.29 -0.42
N PRO A 49 -11.98 17.28 -1.09
CA PRO A 49 -13.25 16.90 -0.46
C PRO A 49 -13.21 15.53 0.25
N LYS A 50 -12.59 14.51 -0.36
CA LYS A 50 -12.44 13.18 0.25
C LYS A 50 -11.60 13.18 1.55
N ILE A 51 -10.65 14.10 1.69
CA ILE A 51 -9.86 14.25 2.93
C ILE A 51 -10.72 14.87 4.02
N ILE A 52 -11.48 15.91 3.68
CA ILE A 52 -12.42 16.56 4.60
C ILE A 52 -13.47 15.57 5.09
N GLU A 53 -14.05 14.78 4.18
CA GLU A 53 -15.07 13.77 4.48
C GLU A 53 -14.55 12.71 5.47
N ILE A 54 -13.34 12.17 5.24
CA ILE A 54 -12.74 11.22 6.20
C ILE A 54 -12.48 11.85 7.56
N CYS A 55 -12.00 13.09 7.60
CA CYS A 55 -11.79 13.76 8.87
C CYS A 55 -13.11 13.87 9.65
N GLN A 56 -14.21 14.22 8.97
CA GLN A 56 -15.54 14.27 9.56
C GLN A 56 -16.04 12.90 10.04
N MET A 57 -15.83 11.83 9.27
CA MET A 57 -16.20 10.47 9.67
C MET A 57 -15.50 9.98 10.95
N HIS A 58 -14.33 10.55 11.26
CA HIS A 58 -13.55 10.22 12.46
C HIS A 58 -13.67 11.29 13.56
N ASP A 59 -14.60 12.23 13.44
CA ASP A 59 -14.78 13.37 14.35
C ASP A 59 -13.49 14.19 14.57
N VAL A 60 -12.68 14.37 13.51
CA VAL A 60 -11.46 15.16 13.52
C VAL A 60 -11.62 16.45 12.71
N ASN A 61 -11.05 17.55 13.22
CA ASN A 61 -10.94 18.81 12.46
C ASN A 61 -10.02 18.64 11.25
N SER A 62 -10.55 18.81 10.04
CA SER A 62 -9.82 18.63 8.78
C SER A 62 -8.60 19.54 8.62
N VAL A 63 -8.53 20.67 9.34
CA VAL A 63 -7.36 21.56 9.34
C VAL A 63 -6.10 20.88 9.88
N LEU A 64 -6.25 19.80 10.64
CA LEU A 64 -5.13 19.00 11.15
C LEU A 64 -4.55 18.04 10.10
N ALA A 65 -5.28 17.77 9.02
CA ALA A 65 -4.80 16.88 7.97
C ALA A 65 -3.83 17.61 7.03
N ILE A 66 -2.78 16.92 6.60
CA ILE A 66 -1.79 17.44 5.63
C ILE A 66 -2.02 16.93 4.20
N GLY A 67 -3.11 16.19 3.98
CA GLY A 67 -3.42 15.48 2.75
C GLY A 67 -3.51 13.99 2.97
N GLY A 68 -3.35 13.23 1.89
CA GLY A 68 -3.50 11.79 1.93
C GLY A 68 -3.39 11.14 0.57
N ALA A 69 -4.06 10.00 0.40
CA ALA A 69 -4.07 9.27 -0.87
C ALA A 69 -5.41 8.58 -1.13
N PHE A 70 -5.84 8.59 -2.38
CA PHE A 70 -6.84 7.66 -2.89
C PHE A 70 -6.13 6.48 -3.54
N VAL A 71 -6.57 5.28 -3.22
CA VAL A 71 -6.04 4.04 -3.79
C VAL A 71 -7.20 3.22 -4.33
N SER A 72 -7.09 2.78 -5.57
CA SER A 72 -7.96 1.78 -6.16
C SER A 72 -7.15 0.57 -6.59
N TRP A 73 -7.77 -0.61 -6.53
CA TRP A 73 -7.16 -1.82 -7.04
C TRP A 73 -8.17 -2.68 -7.77
N ASP A 74 -7.66 -3.46 -8.70
CA ASP A 74 -8.34 -4.53 -9.41
C ASP A 74 -7.42 -5.76 -9.34
N GLY A 75 -7.90 -6.83 -8.72
CA GLY A 75 -7.09 -7.98 -8.35
C GLY A 75 -7.67 -9.30 -8.84
N SER A 76 -6.78 -10.29 -8.93
CA SER A 76 -7.14 -11.69 -9.07
C SER A 76 -6.21 -12.57 -8.24
N MET A 77 -6.75 -13.63 -7.64
CA MET A 77 -6.03 -14.68 -6.96
C MET A 77 -5.99 -15.95 -7.80
N ALA A 78 -4.95 -16.77 -7.64
CA ALA A 78 -4.79 -18.02 -8.39
C ALA A 78 -5.90 -19.07 -8.16
N TRP A 79 -6.76 -18.86 -7.17
CA TRP A 79 -7.83 -19.78 -6.78
C TRP A 79 -9.23 -19.22 -7.09
N ASP A 80 -9.29 -18.04 -7.72
CA ASP A 80 -10.56 -17.38 -8.06
C ASP A 80 -11.35 -18.24 -9.04
N LYS A 81 -12.65 -18.34 -8.78
CA LYS A 81 -13.64 -18.72 -9.78
C LYS A 81 -13.91 -17.51 -10.68
N GLU A 82 -14.38 -17.74 -11.90
CA GLU A 82 -14.59 -16.70 -12.95
C GLU A 82 -15.48 -15.50 -12.56
N ASP A 83 -16.11 -15.50 -11.38
CA ASP A 83 -17.04 -14.45 -10.90
C ASP A 83 -16.59 -13.71 -9.60
N GLU A 84 -15.37 -13.93 -9.10
CA GLU A 84 -14.88 -13.18 -7.92
C GLU A 84 -14.15 -11.89 -8.35
N ASN A 85 -14.86 -10.75 -8.32
CA ASN A 85 -14.27 -9.42 -8.50
C ASN A 85 -13.55 -8.98 -7.23
N HIS A 86 -12.21 -8.88 -7.26
CA HIS A 86 -11.40 -8.33 -6.16
C HIS A 86 -11.05 -6.86 -6.39
N GLU A 87 -12.03 -6.08 -6.86
CA GLU A 87 -11.88 -4.63 -7.01
C GLU A 87 -12.21 -3.90 -5.71
N GLY A 88 -11.55 -2.77 -5.47
CA GLY A 88 -11.84 -1.97 -4.31
C GLY A 88 -11.17 -0.61 -4.32
N THR A 89 -11.61 0.25 -3.40
CA THR A 89 -11.03 1.57 -3.21
C THR A 89 -10.89 1.88 -1.73
N THR A 90 -9.95 2.75 -1.40
CA THR A 90 -9.78 3.32 -0.07
C THR A 90 -9.23 4.74 -0.19
N VAL A 91 -9.63 5.60 0.73
CA VAL A 91 -8.95 6.89 0.93
C VAL A 91 -8.25 6.86 2.29
N PHE A 92 -7.08 7.47 2.33
CA PHE A 92 -6.29 7.73 3.53
C PHE A 92 -6.20 9.24 3.77
N ALA A 93 -6.26 9.67 5.02
CA ALA A 93 -5.88 11.01 5.43
C ALA A 93 -4.80 10.95 6.52
N LEU A 94 -3.79 11.81 6.41
CA LEU A 94 -2.66 11.88 7.33
C LEU A 94 -2.82 13.05 8.29
N ILE A 95 -2.73 12.78 9.59
CA ILE A 95 -2.64 13.80 10.65
C ILE A 95 -1.31 13.63 11.37
N PRO A 96 -0.32 14.51 11.12
CA PRO A 96 0.99 14.38 11.73
C PRO A 96 0.99 14.70 13.22
N ASP A 97 1.90 14.06 13.95
CA ASP A 97 2.30 14.49 15.29
C ASP A 97 2.98 15.88 15.17
N PRO A 98 2.52 16.91 15.90
CA PRO A 98 3.11 18.24 15.84
C PRO A 98 4.61 18.30 16.16
N GLN A 99 5.13 17.33 16.92
CA GLN A 99 6.53 17.25 17.31
C GLN A 99 7.37 16.38 16.37
N ASN A 100 6.73 15.55 15.53
CA ASN A 100 7.44 14.70 14.60
C ASN A 100 6.57 14.40 13.36
N PRO A 101 6.80 15.09 12.23
CA PRO A 101 5.99 14.91 11.02
C PRO A 101 6.11 13.52 10.38
N ARG A 102 7.10 12.71 10.80
CA ARG A 102 7.31 11.34 10.33
C ARG A 102 6.44 10.31 11.04
N LYS A 103 5.62 10.71 12.00
CA LYS A 103 4.63 9.83 12.64
C LYS A 103 3.32 10.58 12.87
N GLY A 104 2.25 9.85 13.09
CA GLY A 104 0.94 10.47 13.33
C GLY A 104 -0.19 9.47 13.24
N ARG A 105 -1.40 10.00 13.03
CA ARG A 105 -2.61 9.21 12.81
C ARG A 105 -2.89 9.06 11.33
N LEU A 106 -3.37 7.88 10.96
CA LEU A 106 -3.85 7.54 9.63
C LEU A 106 -5.36 7.31 9.72
N LEU A 107 -6.15 8.22 9.15
CA LEU A 107 -7.58 8.02 9.03
C LEU A 107 -7.89 7.28 7.74
N ARG A 108 -8.90 6.41 7.78
CA ARG A 108 -9.29 5.56 6.65
C ARG A 108 -10.81 5.45 6.59
N GLU A 109 -11.36 5.42 5.38
CA GLU A 109 -12.82 5.36 5.17
C GLU A 109 -13.44 4.07 5.73
N ARG A 110 -12.73 2.93 5.60
CA ARG A 110 -13.17 1.63 6.11
C ARG A 110 -12.01 0.90 6.78
N GLY A 111 -12.31 0.23 7.88
CA GLY A 111 -11.41 -0.76 8.48
C GLY A 111 -11.30 -2.03 7.64
N TYR A 112 -10.30 -2.87 7.92
CA TYR A 112 -10.09 -4.14 7.21
C TYR A 112 -11.14 -5.20 7.56
N ALA A 113 -11.64 -5.20 8.80
CA ALA A 113 -12.54 -6.26 9.30
C ALA A 113 -13.82 -5.74 9.96
N GLU A 114 -13.83 -4.50 10.43
CA GLU A 114 -14.94 -3.94 11.20
C GLU A 114 -15.53 -2.73 10.48
N ILE A 115 -16.85 -2.58 10.60
CA ILE A 115 -17.63 -1.48 10.02
C ILE A 115 -17.30 -0.17 10.73
N VAL A 116 -16.80 -0.23 11.97
CA VAL A 116 -16.44 0.95 12.75
C VAL A 116 -15.13 1.53 12.20
N PRO A 117 -15.12 2.82 11.80
CA PRO A 117 -13.89 3.47 11.38
C PRO A 117 -12.91 3.54 12.56
N VAL A 118 -11.75 2.90 12.40
CA VAL A 118 -10.64 2.97 13.36
C VAL A 118 -9.54 3.84 12.78
N ALA A 119 -9.12 4.85 13.53
CA ALA A 119 -7.93 5.61 13.21
C ALA A 119 -6.69 4.76 13.49
N GLY A 120 -5.91 4.48 12.45
CA GLY A 120 -4.60 3.85 12.59
C GLY A 120 -3.52 4.85 13.01
N LEU A 121 -2.32 4.33 13.16
CA LEU A 121 -1.09 5.10 13.30
C LEU A 121 -0.24 4.90 12.04
N TYR A 122 0.57 5.90 11.74
CA TYR A 122 1.67 5.75 10.81
C TYR A 122 2.98 6.19 11.45
N GLU A 123 4.07 5.58 11.04
CA GLU A 123 5.43 6.00 11.35
C GLU A 123 6.34 5.75 10.15
N MET A 124 7.30 6.63 9.91
CA MET A 124 8.40 6.37 8.99
C MET A 124 9.63 5.93 9.77
N ASP A 125 10.17 4.78 9.41
CA ASP A 125 11.38 4.26 10.02
C ASP A 125 12.64 5.02 9.58
N GLN A 126 13.79 4.57 10.09
CA GLN A 126 15.08 5.20 9.81
C GLN A 126 15.55 5.04 8.36
N GLU A 127 14.99 4.08 7.63
CA GLU A 127 15.29 3.74 6.23
C GLU A 127 14.22 4.27 5.27
N ASP A 128 13.38 5.22 5.72
CA ASP A 128 12.29 5.82 4.96
C ASP A 128 11.14 4.85 4.58
N GLY A 129 11.05 3.71 5.26
CA GLY A 129 9.91 2.81 5.17
C GLY A 129 8.70 3.39 5.92
N LEU A 130 7.54 3.39 5.28
CA LEU A 130 6.27 3.77 5.90
C LEU A 130 5.63 2.56 6.55
N VAL A 131 5.47 2.60 7.86
CA VAL A 131 4.77 1.58 8.66
C VAL A 131 3.38 2.11 9.01
N LEU A 132 2.35 1.33 8.69
CA LEU A 132 0.96 1.59 9.04
C LEU A 132 0.53 0.55 10.07
N ILE A 133 -0.07 1.01 11.16
CA ILE A 133 -0.49 0.18 12.29
C ILE A 133 -1.98 0.42 12.50
N THR A 134 -2.78 -0.63 12.47
CA THR A 134 -4.21 -0.56 12.77
C THR A 134 -4.55 -1.60 13.83
N GLU A 135 -5.11 -1.16 14.95
CA GLU A 135 -5.49 -2.02 16.07
C GLU A 135 -7.00 -2.02 16.26
N TYR A 136 -7.58 -3.21 16.29
CA TYR A 136 -8.94 -3.49 16.71
C TYR A 136 -8.89 -4.25 18.03
N GLU A 137 -10.05 -4.44 18.67
CA GLU A 137 -10.14 -5.17 19.94
C GLU A 137 -9.54 -6.59 19.86
N THR A 138 -9.74 -7.27 18.72
CA THR A 138 -9.35 -8.68 18.56
C THR A 138 -8.23 -8.90 17.54
N MET A 139 -7.82 -7.85 16.82
CA MET A 139 -6.94 -7.97 15.67
C MET A 139 -5.99 -6.77 15.57
N SER A 140 -4.72 -7.03 15.26
CA SER A 140 -3.78 -5.99 14.86
C SER A 140 -3.26 -6.25 13.46
N ILE A 141 -3.06 -5.17 12.71
CA ILE A 141 -2.52 -5.20 11.36
C ILE A 141 -1.36 -4.23 11.32
N ILE A 142 -0.20 -4.73 10.89
CA ILE A 142 0.99 -3.91 10.65
C ILE A 142 1.40 -4.11 9.21
N GLU A 143 1.51 -3.01 8.46
CA GLU A 143 1.97 -2.99 7.07
C GLU A 143 3.20 -2.10 6.96
N ARG A 144 4.27 -2.58 6.32
CA ARG A 144 5.45 -1.76 6.02
C ARG A 144 5.62 -1.65 4.52
N PHE A 145 5.73 -0.43 4.01
CA PHE A 145 5.98 -0.10 2.62
C PHE A 145 7.35 0.57 2.48
N TRP A 146 8.11 0.24 1.44
CA TRP A 146 9.35 0.95 1.14
C TRP A 146 9.68 0.90 -0.35
N PHE A 147 10.44 1.89 -0.83
CA PHE A 147 10.91 1.92 -2.20
C PHE A 147 12.30 1.31 -2.29
N VAL A 148 12.47 0.32 -3.16
CA VAL A 148 13.79 -0.19 -3.57
C VAL A 148 14.40 0.76 -4.59
N ASN A 149 13.56 1.29 -5.48
CA ASN A 149 13.88 2.35 -6.43
C ASN A 149 12.58 3.11 -6.80
N PRO A 150 12.61 4.20 -7.60
CA PRO A 150 11.40 4.97 -7.92
C PRO A 150 10.26 4.18 -8.59
N ASN A 151 10.57 3.02 -9.17
CA ASN A 151 9.65 2.19 -9.94
C ASN A 151 9.42 0.80 -9.31
N LEU A 152 9.96 0.53 -8.12
CA LEU A 152 9.76 -0.70 -7.39
C LEU A 152 9.51 -0.40 -5.91
N ARG A 153 8.27 -0.64 -5.48
CA ARG A 153 7.84 -0.55 -4.09
C ARG A 153 7.61 -1.96 -3.57
N LEU A 154 8.08 -2.23 -2.36
CA LEU A 154 7.81 -3.47 -1.67
C LEU A 154 6.89 -3.21 -0.49
N ARG A 155 6.12 -4.22 -0.14
CA ARG A 155 5.29 -4.21 1.05
C ARG A 155 5.34 -5.54 1.77
N THR A 156 5.37 -5.48 3.10
CA THR A 156 5.05 -6.60 3.97
C THR A 156 3.88 -6.25 4.86
N SER A 157 3.10 -7.25 5.24
CA SER A 157 2.08 -7.07 6.27
C SER A 157 1.94 -8.30 7.14
N THR A 158 1.52 -8.09 8.38
CA THR A 158 1.09 -9.15 9.28
C THR A 158 -0.28 -8.84 9.84
N VAL A 159 -1.09 -9.88 9.99
CA VAL A 159 -2.38 -9.84 10.69
C VAL A 159 -2.27 -10.76 11.89
N GLN A 160 -2.41 -10.21 13.09
CA GLN A 160 -2.52 -10.99 14.31
C GLN A 160 -3.97 -10.97 14.77
N ARG A 161 -4.48 -12.13 15.24
CA ARG A 161 -5.80 -12.25 15.86
C ARG A 161 -5.66 -12.98 17.19
N PHE A 162 -6.29 -12.46 18.25
CA PHE A 162 -6.24 -13.04 19.59
C PHE A 162 -4.81 -13.35 20.08
N GLY A 163 -3.85 -12.47 19.75
CA GLY A 163 -2.44 -12.62 20.12
C GLY A 163 -1.61 -13.60 19.29
N GLY A 164 -2.20 -14.28 18.30
CA GLY A 164 -1.51 -15.18 17.39
C GLY A 164 -1.40 -14.62 15.96
N PHE A 165 -0.29 -14.88 15.28
CA PHE A 165 -0.17 -14.53 13.86
C PHE A 165 -1.10 -15.40 13.00
N ASN A 166 -1.97 -14.76 12.24
CA ASN A 166 -2.90 -15.41 11.33
C ASN A 166 -2.33 -15.43 9.91
N THR A 167 -1.87 -14.27 9.44
CA THR A 167 -1.45 -14.07 8.05
C THR A 167 -0.19 -13.24 7.98
N ALA A 168 0.71 -13.60 7.06
CA ALA A 168 1.85 -12.76 6.66
C ALA A 168 1.85 -12.62 5.14
N THR A 169 1.95 -11.40 4.63
CA THR A 169 1.89 -11.11 3.19
C THR A 169 3.13 -10.34 2.75
N PHE A 170 3.63 -10.67 1.57
CA PHE A 170 4.65 -9.91 0.85
C PHE A 170 4.10 -9.48 -0.51
N CYS A 171 4.38 -8.25 -0.89
CA CYS A 171 4.06 -7.71 -2.22
C CYS A 171 5.28 -7.06 -2.86
N ALA A 172 5.48 -7.33 -4.14
CA ALA A 172 6.37 -6.59 -5.01
C ALA A 172 5.54 -5.80 -6.04
N GLU A 173 5.69 -4.49 -6.04
CA GLU A 173 4.86 -3.56 -6.80
C GLU A 173 5.74 -2.78 -7.78
N SER A 174 5.60 -3.06 -9.07
CA SER A 174 6.35 -2.43 -10.14
C SER A 174 5.52 -1.34 -10.81
N ARG A 175 6.09 -0.15 -10.98
CA ARG A 175 5.40 0.97 -11.62
C ARG A 175 5.14 0.64 -13.09
N VAL A 176 3.92 0.93 -13.56
CA VAL A 176 3.58 0.86 -14.98
C VAL A 176 4.10 2.13 -15.63
N VAL A 177 5.07 1.99 -16.53
CA VAL A 177 5.55 3.08 -17.38
C VAL A 177 4.95 2.83 -18.75
N GLU A 178 4.21 3.80 -19.29
CA GLU A 178 3.81 3.72 -20.70
C GLU A 178 5.08 3.82 -21.55
N GLU A 179 5.47 2.70 -22.18
CA GLU A 179 6.39 2.76 -23.29
C GLU A 179 5.67 3.47 -24.43
N ILE A 180 6.06 4.71 -24.73
CA ILE A 180 5.73 5.32 -26.01
C ILE A 180 6.36 4.41 -27.06
N ALA A 181 5.53 3.58 -27.70
CA ALA A 181 5.93 2.72 -28.79
C ALA A 181 6.59 3.58 -29.88
N THR A 182 7.92 3.62 -29.85
CA THR A 182 8.70 4.19 -30.94
C THR A 182 8.72 3.11 -32.03
N PRO A 183 8.36 3.41 -33.29
CA PRO A 183 8.32 2.38 -34.33
C PRO A 183 9.69 1.73 -34.43
N THR A 184 9.77 0.48 -33.99
CA THR A 184 11.02 -0.27 -33.88
C THR A 184 11.43 -0.72 -35.27
N SER A 185 12.46 -0.09 -35.84
CA SER A 185 13.29 -0.73 -36.85
C SER A 185 13.95 -1.93 -36.20
N ALA A 186 13.53 -3.14 -36.60
CA ALA A 186 14.06 -4.38 -36.08
C ALA A 186 15.58 -4.45 -36.26
N THR A 187 16.31 -4.61 -35.16
CA THR A 187 17.64 -5.22 -35.19
C THR A 187 17.69 -6.21 -34.03
N GLU A 188 17.50 -7.48 -34.36
CA GLU A 188 17.57 -8.59 -33.41
C GLU A 188 18.96 -8.61 -32.75
N THR A 189 19.01 -8.29 -31.47
CA THR A 189 20.17 -8.60 -30.65
C THR A 189 19.75 -9.69 -29.68
N LYS A 190 20.22 -10.92 -29.90
CA LYS A 190 20.00 -12.05 -29.00
C LYS A 190 20.65 -11.75 -27.65
N THR A 191 19.86 -11.34 -26.66
CA THR A 191 20.31 -11.28 -25.28
C THR A 191 20.04 -12.63 -24.63
N ASN A 192 21.09 -13.39 -24.36
CA ASN A 192 20.99 -14.60 -23.53
C ASN A 192 20.59 -14.18 -22.11
N VAL A 193 19.37 -14.53 -21.70
CA VAL A 193 18.91 -14.42 -20.32
C VAL A 193 19.44 -15.64 -19.57
N TYR A 194 20.50 -15.46 -18.79
CA TYR A 194 20.93 -16.49 -17.83
C TYR A 194 20.11 -16.35 -16.56
N ALA A 195 19.38 -17.40 -16.19
CA ALA A 195 18.74 -17.50 -14.89
C ALA A 195 19.83 -17.59 -13.81
N ILE A 196 19.92 -16.58 -12.94
CA ILE A 196 20.72 -16.67 -11.71
C ILE A 196 19.81 -17.25 -10.63
N ALA A 197 19.44 -18.52 -10.79
CA ALA A 197 18.90 -19.34 -9.71
C ALA A 197 19.99 -20.35 -9.34
N GLY A 198 20.87 -19.92 -8.44
CA GLY A 198 21.76 -20.78 -7.69
C GLY A 198 21.39 -20.64 -6.23
N TRP A 199 20.91 -21.75 -5.68
CA TRP A 199 20.44 -22.03 -4.31
C TRP A 199 18.96 -21.75 -4.04
#